data_AF-A0A933YCD9-F1
#
_entry.id   AF-A0A933YCD9-F1
#
_cell.length_a   1.000
_cell.length_b   1.000
_cell.length_c   1.000
_cell.angle_alpha   90.00
_cell.angle_beta   90.00
_cell.angle_gamma   90.00
#
_symmetry.space_group_name_H-M   'P 1'
#
loop_
_entity.id
_entity.type
_entity.pdbx_description
1 polymer ?
#
loop_
_entity_poly.entity_id
_entity_poly.type
_entity_poly.pdbx_seq_one_letter_code
_entity_poly.pdbx_strand_id
1 'polypeptide(L)'
;MRKLIAIGSAVAFLVPALTFAAADDVSLTTDTVISVNGITINVSGTTAVVESITVGATTFSFTLADGSSIALTAPNRNILSPDSTTYSSNVCTSAQSTLSYTATGALTVTVTPDGALCNLDVGGHGGGGGGGGGGGGSTPATPATPATPATPATPATPATPATPATPTIASLQALLASLVAQLQALQGGVAPATGAGFSRSLQVGSTGADVKALQVYLNTHGYVVASSGPGSPGNETSKFGGATKAALIKLQKAAGIKPASGFFGALTRAYVNSHP
;
A
#
# COMPACT_ATOMS: atom_id res chain seq x y z
N MET A 1 -54.91 -24.81 -45.58
CA MET A 1 -54.56 -23.63 -46.40
C MET A 1 -55.05 -22.42 -45.59
N ARG A 2 -54.29 -21.42 -45.11
CA ARG A 2 -53.17 -20.60 -45.62
C ARG A 2 -52.43 -20.05 -44.36
N LYS A 3 -51.14 -20.30 -44.12
CA LYS A 3 -49.94 -19.47 -44.42
C LYS A 3 -50.00 -17.96 -44.04
N LEU A 4 -49.09 -17.57 -43.12
CA LEU A 4 -48.21 -16.37 -43.09
C LEU A 4 -48.87 -15.02 -42.68
N ILE A 5 -48.32 -14.04 -41.91
CA ILE A 5 -46.99 -13.65 -41.40
C ILE A 5 -47.15 -12.68 -40.18
N ALA A 6 -46.07 -12.56 -39.39
CA ALA A 6 -45.68 -11.66 -38.28
C ALA A 6 -46.14 -10.17 -38.33
N ILE A 7 -45.92 -9.26 -37.35
CA ILE A 7 -44.74 -8.86 -36.55
C ILE A 7 -45.24 -7.90 -35.45
N GLY A 8 -44.62 -7.87 -34.27
CA GLY A 8 -44.83 -6.77 -33.31
C GLY A 8 -44.10 -6.94 -31.97
N SER A 9 -42.79 -7.17 -32.03
CA SER A 9 -41.90 -7.33 -30.88
C SER A 9 -41.90 -6.11 -29.95
N ALA A 10 -42.12 -6.34 -28.67
CA ALA A 10 -41.97 -5.37 -27.61
C ALA A 10 -41.16 -5.98 -26.46
N VAL A 11 -39.83 -5.87 -26.50
CA VAL A 11 -38.92 -6.03 -25.34
C VAL A 11 -37.67 -5.21 -25.66
N ALA A 12 -37.64 -3.95 -25.24
CA ALA A 12 -36.95 -3.45 -24.06
C ALA A 12 -35.44 -3.20 -24.27
N PHE A 13 -35.12 -1.91 -24.43
CA PHE A 13 -33.93 -1.21 -23.93
C PHE A 13 -32.62 -2.00 -23.87
N LEU A 14 -31.86 -1.97 -24.97
CA LEU A 14 -30.42 -2.23 -24.94
C LEU A 14 -29.70 -0.89 -24.77
N VAL A 15 -29.51 -0.46 -23.53
CA VAL A 15 -28.51 0.58 -23.20
C VAL A 15 -27.18 -0.16 -23.06
N PRO A 16 -26.11 0.25 -23.75
CA PRO A 16 -24.78 -0.20 -23.40
C PRO A 16 -24.50 0.34 -22.00
N ALA A 17 -24.46 -0.55 -21.00
CA ALA A 17 -23.95 -0.21 -19.69
C ALA A 17 -22.48 0.21 -19.89
N LEU A 18 -22.24 1.51 -19.86
CA LEU A 18 -20.91 2.05 -19.63
C LEU A 18 -20.46 1.49 -18.30
N THR A 19 -19.55 0.53 -18.36
CA THR A 19 -18.83 0.03 -17.19
C THR A 19 -17.97 1.18 -16.70
N PHE A 20 -18.48 1.97 -15.77
CA PHE A 20 -17.60 2.72 -14.90
C PHE A 20 -16.83 1.65 -14.12
N ALA A 21 -15.54 1.53 -14.40
CA ALA A 21 -14.64 0.83 -13.50
C ALA A 21 -14.88 1.48 -12.13
N ALA A 22 -15.43 0.71 -11.20
CA ALA A 22 -15.35 1.08 -9.80
C ALA A 22 -13.85 1.07 -9.51
N ALA A 23 -13.22 2.25 -9.51
CA ALA A 23 -12.00 2.43 -8.77
C ALA A 23 -12.35 1.99 -7.34
N ASP A 24 -11.70 0.94 -6.85
CA ASP A 24 -11.74 0.62 -5.43
C ASP A 24 -11.14 1.84 -4.71
N ASP A 25 -11.99 2.76 -4.27
CA ASP A 25 -11.59 3.97 -3.58
C ASP A 25 -10.79 3.60 -2.33
N VAL A 26 -9.48 3.83 -2.36
CA VAL A 26 -8.62 3.66 -1.19
C VAL A 26 -8.81 4.90 -0.32
N SER A 27 -9.70 4.79 0.67
CA SER A 27 -9.91 5.83 1.67
C SER A 27 -8.94 5.66 2.85
N LEU A 28 -8.03 6.62 3.01
CA LEU A 28 -7.14 6.69 4.18
C LEU A 28 -7.93 7.22 5.38
N THR A 29 -8.27 6.33 6.32
CA THR A 29 -8.94 6.69 7.58
C THR A 29 -7.95 7.05 8.69
N THR A 30 -6.66 6.70 8.51
CA THR A 30 -5.55 6.94 9.44
C THR A 30 -4.22 7.05 8.69
N ASP A 31 -3.20 7.61 9.34
CA ASP A 31 -1.84 7.68 8.81
C ASP A 31 -1.32 6.27 8.46
N THR A 32 -0.95 6.05 7.20
CA THR A 32 -0.41 4.78 6.71
C THR A 32 1.09 4.90 6.50
N VAL A 33 1.86 3.91 6.95
CA VAL A 33 3.32 3.92 6.80
C VAL A 33 3.72 3.03 5.63
N ILE A 34 4.46 3.58 4.68
CA ILE A 34 5.05 2.85 3.55
C ILE A 34 6.58 2.91 3.61
N SER A 35 7.26 1.94 3.01
CA SER A 35 8.72 1.96 2.85
C SER A 35 9.09 1.82 1.39
N VAL A 36 9.92 2.75 0.90
CA VAL A 36 10.37 2.84 -0.49
C VAL A 36 11.87 3.13 -0.46
N ASN A 37 12.68 2.41 -1.24
CA ASN A 37 14.14 2.57 -1.23
C ASN A 37 14.78 2.42 0.18
N GLY A 38 14.14 1.66 1.08
CA GLY A 38 14.56 1.52 2.48
C GLY A 38 14.23 2.72 3.38
N ILE A 39 13.49 3.70 2.87
CA ILE A 39 13.10 4.93 3.58
C ILE A 39 11.64 4.81 4.02
N THR A 40 11.39 5.06 5.30
CA THR A 40 10.04 5.10 5.87
C THR A 40 9.35 6.41 5.54
N ILE A 41 8.11 6.34 5.06
CA ILE A 41 7.27 7.49 4.72
C ILE A 41 5.90 7.29 5.36
N ASN A 42 5.48 8.28 6.14
CA ASN A 42 4.14 8.35 6.71
C ASN A 42 3.25 9.11 5.73
N VAL A 43 2.22 8.45 5.23
CA VAL A 43 1.24 8.98 4.30
C VAL A 43 -0.02 9.32 5.08
N SER A 44 -0.44 10.59 5.06
CA SER A 44 -1.66 11.07 5.70
C SER A 44 -2.52 11.85 4.70
N GLY A 45 -3.83 11.90 4.92
CA GLY A 45 -4.77 12.62 4.05
C GLY A 45 -6.13 12.78 4.72
N THR A 46 -6.89 13.81 4.33
CA THR A 46 -8.24 14.08 4.85
C THR A 46 -9.29 13.40 3.98
N THR A 47 -9.98 12.35 4.46
CA THR A 47 -11.05 11.64 3.72
C THR A 47 -10.76 11.49 2.21
N ALA A 48 -9.48 11.39 1.86
CA ALA A 48 -8.99 11.66 0.53
C ALA A 48 -9.18 10.38 -0.26
N VAL A 49 -9.88 10.50 -1.37
CA VAL A 49 -10.02 9.41 -2.32
C VAL A 49 -8.70 9.36 -3.09
N VAL A 50 -7.76 8.59 -2.55
CA VAL A 50 -6.58 8.23 -3.30
C VAL A 50 -7.01 7.11 -4.23
N GLU A 51 -7.02 7.37 -5.53
CA GLU A 51 -7.47 6.39 -6.53
C GLU A 51 -6.50 5.21 -6.60
N SER A 52 -5.19 5.48 -6.45
CA SER A 52 -4.19 4.41 -6.35
C SER A 52 -2.92 4.89 -5.66
N ILE A 53 -2.23 3.98 -4.98
CA ILE A 53 -0.83 4.14 -4.57
C ILE A 53 -0.08 2.91 -5.05
N THR A 54 0.90 3.10 -5.92
CA THR A 54 1.76 2.02 -6.42
C THR A 54 3.15 2.19 -5.81
N VAL A 55 3.57 1.22 -4.99
CA VAL A 55 4.87 1.22 -4.33
C VAL A 55 5.84 0.38 -5.16
N GLY A 56 6.85 1.04 -5.74
CA GLY A 56 7.98 0.40 -6.41
C GLY A 56 9.19 0.23 -5.49
N ALA A 57 10.27 -0.35 -6.02
CA ALA A 57 11.50 -0.58 -5.25
C ALA A 57 12.19 0.74 -4.86
N THR A 58 12.22 1.71 -5.76
CA THR A 58 12.94 2.99 -5.61
C THR A 58 12.04 4.22 -5.65
N THR A 59 10.82 4.08 -6.16
CA THR A 59 9.85 5.16 -6.30
C THR A 59 8.48 4.67 -5.87
N PHE A 60 7.57 5.59 -5.59
CA PHE A 60 6.15 5.28 -5.47
C PHE A 60 5.34 6.33 -6.24
N SER A 61 4.24 5.92 -6.83
CA SER A 61 3.30 6.82 -7.47
C SER A 61 1.97 6.80 -6.75
N PHE A 62 1.27 7.92 -6.80
CA PHE A 62 -0.10 8.01 -6.30
C PHE A 62 -0.96 8.82 -7.26
N THR A 63 -2.24 8.49 -7.30
CA THR A 63 -3.25 9.21 -8.07
C THR A 63 -4.31 9.77 -7.13
N LEU A 64 -4.57 11.07 -7.22
CA LEU A 64 -5.57 11.78 -6.42
C LEU A 64 -6.76 12.17 -7.29
N ALA A 65 -7.97 11.99 -6.76
CA ALA A 65 -9.19 12.56 -7.32
C ALA A 65 -9.29 14.07 -7.06
N ASP A 66 -10.17 14.76 -7.80
CA ASP A 66 -10.43 16.19 -7.60
C ASP A 66 -10.87 16.50 -6.15
N GLY A 67 -10.32 17.57 -5.58
CA GLY A 67 -10.57 17.99 -4.20
C GLY A 67 -9.87 17.16 -3.12
N SER A 68 -9.07 16.15 -3.47
CA SER A 68 -8.35 15.32 -2.50
C SER A 68 -7.01 15.93 -2.09
N SER A 69 -6.58 15.68 -0.85
CA SER A 69 -5.26 16.11 -0.36
C SER A 69 -4.49 14.96 0.30
N ILE A 70 -3.17 14.97 0.12
CA ILE A 70 -2.25 13.97 0.67
C ILE A 70 -0.99 14.68 1.20
N ALA A 71 -0.46 14.17 2.30
CA ALA A 71 0.81 14.59 2.87
C ALA A 71 1.72 13.37 3.07
N LEU A 72 2.95 13.51 2.62
CA LEU A 72 4.00 12.51 2.64
C LEU A 72 5.07 13.01 3.60
N THR A 73 5.30 12.29 4.69
CA THR A 73 6.23 12.71 5.75
C THR A 73 7.33 11.68 5.93
N ALA A 74 8.58 12.08 5.68
CA ALA A 74 9.77 11.30 6.00
C ALA A 74 10.31 11.71 7.39
N PRO A 75 10.15 10.86 8.43
CA PRO A 75 10.56 11.18 9.81
C PRO A 75 12.08 11.23 9.99
N ASN A 76 12.85 10.71 9.05
CA ASN A 76 14.33 10.76 9.08
C ASN A 76 14.89 11.91 8.24
N ARG A 77 14.04 12.86 7.79
CA ARG A 77 14.41 14.00 6.93
C ARG A 77 14.92 13.61 5.54
N ASN A 78 14.63 12.41 5.06
CA ASN A 78 14.97 12.02 3.70
C ASN A 78 14.34 12.97 2.67
N ILE A 79 15.10 13.30 1.62
CA ILE A 79 14.58 14.11 0.51
C ILE A 79 13.50 13.30 -0.21
N LEU A 80 12.35 13.94 -0.42
CA LEU A 80 11.28 13.43 -1.28
C LEU A 80 11.34 14.21 -2.59
N SER A 81 11.77 13.56 -3.67
CA SER A 81 11.91 14.19 -4.99
C SER A 81 10.73 13.79 -5.89
N PRO A 82 9.70 14.63 -6.02
CA PRO A 82 8.61 14.37 -6.95
C PRO A 82 9.01 14.66 -8.41
N ASP A 83 8.39 13.94 -9.35
CA ASP A 83 8.48 14.18 -10.79
C ASP A 83 7.73 15.45 -11.23
N SER A 84 6.80 15.93 -10.40
CA SER A 84 6.04 17.17 -10.59
C SER A 84 6.28 18.18 -9.46
N THR A 85 6.49 19.44 -9.85
CA THR A 85 6.61 20.58 -8.94
C THR A 85 5.27 21.19 -8.54
N THR A 86 4.13 20.57 -8.89
CA THR A 86 2.78 21.07 -8.55
C THR A 86 2.35 20.75 -7.12
N TYR A 87 3.30 20.60 -6.20
CA TYR A 87 3.02 20.38 -4.78
C TYR A 87 2.50 21.66 -4.12
N SER A 88 1.62 21.50 -3.13
CA SER A 88 1.11 22.60 -2.33
C SER A 88 2.10 23.03 -1.26
N SER A 89 2.97 22.12 -0.81
CA SER A 89 4.01 22.41 0.18
C SER A 89 5.15 21.39 0.10
N ASN A 90 6.39 21.85 0.29
CA ASN A 90 7.57 21.00 0.47
C ASN A 90 8.44 21.63 1.57
N VAL A 91 8.37 21.08 2.78
CA VAL A 91 8.97 21.69 3.97
C VAL A 91 9.93 20.70 4.60
N CYS A 92 11.16 21.15 4.82
CA CYS A 92 12.15 20.41 5.59
C CYS A 92 12.38 21.07 6.95
N THR A 93 12.14 20.33 8.02
CA THR A 93 12.36 20.75 9.41
C THR A 93 13.53 19.99 10.04
N SER A 94 13.88 20.33 11.28
CA SER A 94 14.89 19.61 12.06
C SER A 94 14.46 18.20 12.46
N ALA A 95 13.18 17.87 12.34
CA ALA A 95 12.64 16.57 12.69
C ALA A 95 12.22 15.75 11.46
N GLN A 96 11.74 16.37 10.38
CA GLN A 96 11.09 15.65 9.28
C GLN A 96 11.09 16.43 7.96
N SER A 97 10.98 15.71 6.84
CA SER A 97 10.68 16.26 5.51
C SER A 97 9.21 15.98 5.18
N THR A 98 8.44 16.99 4.82
CA THR A 98 7.02 16.85 4.49
C THR A 98 6.72 17.43 3.11
N LEU A 99 6.13 16.62 2.24
CA LEU A 99 5.68 16.98 0.90
C LEU A 99 4.15 16.83 0.83
N SER A 100 3.43 17.87 0.43
CA SER A 100 1.95 17.89 0.42
C SER A 100 1.38 18.28 -0.93
N TYR A 101 0.29 17.62 -1.32
CA TYR A 101 -0.46 17.91 -2.54
C TYR A 101 -1.94 18.11 -2.24
N THR A 102 -2.54 19.04 -2.96
CA THR A 102 -3.99 19.23 -3.05
C THR A 102 -4.36 19.20 -4.52
N ALA A 103 -5.15 18.22 -4.92
CA ALA A 103 -5.59 18.03 -6.29
C ALA A 103 -6.80 18.93 -6.60
N THR A 104 -6.76 19.61 -7.76
CA THR A 104 -7.88 20.37 -8.34
C THR A 104 -8.38 19.73 -9.64
N GLY A 105 -8.16 18.42 -9.76
CA GLY A 105 -8.37 17.57 -10.92
C GLY A 105 -7.57 16.26 -10.75
N ALA A 106 -7.81 15.25 -11.58
CA ALA A 106 -7.08 13.98 -11.50
C ALA A 106 -5.57 14.21 -11.64
N LEU A 107 -4.82 13.91 -10.57
CA LEU A 107 -3.38 14.19 -10.49
C LEU A 107 -2.63 12.89 -10.18
N THR A 108 -1.72 12.50 -11.07
CA THR A 108 -0.77 11.40 -10.83
C THR A 108 0.63 11.96 -10.64
N VAL A 109 1.29 11.57 -9.55
CA VAL A 109 2.64 12.02 -9.19
C VAL A 109 3.48 10.81 -8.82
N THR A 110 4.73 10.80 -9.27
CA THR A 110 5.75 9.84 -8.86
C THR A 110 6.76 10.51 -7.94
N VAL A 111 7.03 9.91 -6.79
CA VAL A 111 8.00 10.41 -5.83
C VAL A 111 9.15 9.43 -5.71
N THR A 112 10.37 9.98 -5.77
CA THR A 112 11.64 9.26 -5.59
C THR A 112 12.25 9.68 -4.26
N PRO A 113 12.22 8.82 -3.23
CA PRO A 113 12.89 9.07 -1.96
C PRO A 113 14.41 8.89 -2.08
N ASP A 114 15.16 9.86 -1.55
CA ASP A 114 16.62 9.83 -1.52
C ASP A 114 17.14 9.61 -0.09
N GLY A 115 18.25 8.86 0.04
CA GLY A 115 18.95 8.66 1.31
C GLY A 115 19.56 9.96 1.86
N ALA A 116 19.79 10.95 1.00
CA ALA A 116 20.20 12.28 1.40
C ALA A 116 19.15 12.97 2.27
N LEU A 117 19.62 13.74 3.24
CA LEU A 117 18.76 14.49 4.15
C LEU A 117 18.46 15.87 3.55
N CYS A 118 17.21 16.30 3.62
CA CYS A 118 16.79 17.61 3.15
C CYS A 118 17.47 18.72 3.98
N ASN A 119 17.82 19.84 3.34
CA ASN A 119 18.39 20.98 4.06
C ASN A 119 17.28 21.78 4.73
N LEU A 120 17.53 22.25 5.96
CA LEU A 120 16.60 23.12 6.67
C LEU A 120 16.34 24.36 5.83
N ASP A 121 15.08 24.58 5.47
CA ASP A 121 14.65 25.82 4.84
C ASP A 121 14.67 26.91 5.92
N VAL A 122 15.85 27.46 6.18
CA VAL A 122 15.99 28.70 6.94
C VAL A 122 15.58 29.83 6.00
N GLY A 123 14.27 30.06 5.91
CA GLY A 123 13.71 31.30 5.38
C GLY A 123 14.24 32.50 6.18
N GLY A 124 15.41 32.99 5.80
CA GLY A 124 16.13 34.10 6.43
C GLY A 124 16.32 35.25 5.45
N HIS A 125 15.30 36.10 5.32
CA HIS A 125 15.45 37.40 4.66
C HIS A 125 16.03 38.39 5.67
N GLY A 126 17.36 38.47 5.75
CA GLY A 126 18.08 39.44 6.58
C GLY A 126 18.51 40.67 5.79
N GLY A 127 17.61 41.63 5.58
CA GLY A 127 17.93 42.94 5.01
C GLY A 127 18.13 43.98 6.10
N GLY A 128 19.37 44.19 6.54
CA GLY A 128 19.75 45.27 7.46
C GLY A 128 20.06 46.58 6.71
N GLY A 129 19.51 47.69 7.19
CA GLY A 129 19.66 49.02 6.59
C GLY A 129 20.82 49.87 7.14
N GLY A 130 20.94 51.08 6.60
CA GLY A 130 21.37 52.29 7.32
C GLY A 130 22.78 52.85 7.06
N GLY A 131 22.84 53.94 6.28
CA GLY A 131 23.40 55.23 6.71
C GLY A 131 24.92 55.51 6.72
N GLY A 132 25.36 56.35 5.78
CA GLY A 132 25.99 57.66 6.06
C GLY A 132 27.49 57.78 6.37
N GLY A 133 28.20 58.60 5.58
CA GLY A 133 29.15 59.60 6.09
C GLY A 133 30.64 59.51 5.71
N GLY A 134 31.10 60.48 4.90
CA GLY A 134 32.25 61.34 5.23
C GLY A 134 33.69 60.93 4.88
N GLY A 135 34.23 61.55 3.83
CA GLY A 135 35.46 62.36 3.87
C GLY A 135 36.86 61.71 4.00
N GLY A 136 37.75 62.03 3.05
CA GLY A 136 39.20 61.96 3.26
C GLY A 136 39.99 61.60 2.00
N GLY A 137 40.62 62.59 1.39
CA GLY A 137 41.38 62.43 0.15
C GLY A 137 42.68 61.65 0.31
N SER A 138 43.09 61.00 -0.77
CA SER A 138 44.49 60.74 -1.14
C SER A 138 44.55 60.42 -2.63
N THR A 139 45.56 60.99 -3.27
CA THR A 139 45.89 60.96 -4.70
C THR A 139 45.80 59.57 -5.36
N PRO A 140 45.28 59.43 -6.60
CA PRO A 140 45.29 58.15 -7.30
C PRO A 140 46.72 57.74 -7.66
N ALA A 141 47.20 56.63 -7.11
CA ALA A 141 48.33 55.92 -7.69
C ALA A 141 47.85 55.18 -8.94
N THR A 142 48.60 55.30 -10.03
CA THR A 142 48.37 54.63 -11.31
C THR A 142 48.26 53.12 -11.10
N PRO A 143 47.15 52.46 -11.48
CA PRO A 143 47.02 51.01 -11.38
C PRO A 143 48.10 50.31 -12.23
N ALA A 144 48.83 49.39 -11.61
CA ALA A 144 49.69 48.49 -12.37
C ALA A 144 48.84 47.62 -13.30
N THR A 145 49.30 47.47 -14.54
CA THR A 145 48.65 46.65 -15.57
C THR A 145 48.44 45.22 -15.03
N PRO A 146 47.20 44.69 -15.01
CA PRO A 146 46.94 43.33 -14.57
C PRO A 146 47.74 42.32 -15.40
N ALA A 147 48.43 41.41 -14.72
CA ALA A 147 49.07 40.28 -15.39
C ALA A 147 48.02 39.45 -16.12
N THR A 148 48.32 39.05 -17.36
CA THR A 148 47.44 38.23 -18.18
C THR A 148 47.15 36.90 -17.47
N PRO A 149 45.86 36.56 -17.23
CA PRO A 149 45.52 35.29 -16.60
C PRO A 149 46.08 34.11 -17.38
N ALA A 150 46.72 33.17 -16.68
CA ALA A 150 47.17 31.92 -17.29
C ALA A 150 45.96 31.16 -17.85
N THR A 151 46.10 30.63 -19.07
CA THR A 151 45.05 29.84 -19.72
C THR A 151 44.73 28.61 -18.86
N PRO A 152 43.44 28.41 -18.47
CA PRO A 152 43.05 27.24 -17.70
C PRO A 152 43.45 25.95 -18.40
N ALA A 153 44.05 25.01 -17.66
CA ALA A 153 44.33 23.68 -18.17
C ALA A 153 43.03 23.02 -18.63
N THR A 154 43.07 22.36 -19.79
CA THR A 154 41.93 21.63 -20.34
C THR A 154 41.46 20.56 -19.34
N PRO A 155 40.17 20.55 -18.95
CA PRO A 155 39.64 19.53 -18.05
C PRO A 155 39.91 18.12 -18.60
N ALA A 156 40.40 17.23 -17.75
CA ALA A 156 40.58 15.84 -18.11
C ALA A 156 39.21 15.24 -18.50
N THR A 157 39.17 14.48 -19.59
CA THR A 157 37.97 13.80 -20.04
C THR A 157 37.47 12.87 -18.92
N PRO A 158 36.21 12.99 -18.48
CA PRO A 158 35.64 12.10 -17.47
C PRO A 158 35.80 10.64 -17.90
N ALA A 159 36.25 9.80 -16.96
CA ALA A 159 36.32 8.37 -17.20
C ALA A 159 34.93 7.84 -17.59
N THR A 160 34.87 7.01 -18.62
CA THR A 160 33.63 6.37 -19.07
C THR A 160 33.07 5.55 -17.90
N PRO A 161 31.81 5.77 -17.48
CA PRO A 161 31.19 4.98 -16.43
C PRO A 161 31.27 3.49 -16.76
N ALA A 162 31.72 2.67 -15.81
CA ALA A 162 31.70 1.23 -15.97
C ALA A 162 30.28 0.76 -16.25
N THR A 163 30.10 -0.05 -17.30
CA THR A 163 28.81 -0.66 -17.63
C THR A 163 28.30 -1.43 -16.39
N PRO A 164 27.08 -1.13 -15.88
CA PRO A 164 26.52 -1.87 -14.76
C PRO A 164 26.54 -3.36 -15.05
N ALA A 165 27.00 -4.16 -14.09
CA ALA A 165 27.03 -5.60 -14.24
C ALA A 165 25.62 -6.09 -14.57
N THR A 166 25.45 -6.66 -15.76
CA THR A 166 24.20 -7.29 -16.16
C THR A 166 23.93 -8.41 -15.15
N PRO A 167 22.75 -8.46 -14.52
CA PRO A 167 22.46 -9.50 -13.55
C PRO A 167 22.59 -10.85 -14.25
N THR A 168 23.49 -11.69 -13.75
CA THR A 168 23.74 -13.01 -14.35
C THR A 168 22.52 -13.90 -14.15
N ILE A 169 22.35 -14.92 -15.01
CA ILE A 169 21.27 -15.91 -14.88
C ILE A 169 21.22 -16.50 -13.46
N ALA A 170 22.38 -16.69 -12.81
CA ALA A 170 22.47 -17.17 -11.44
C ALA A 170 21.84 -16.22 -10.40
N SER A 171 21.99 -14.90 -10.57
CA SER A 171 21.39 -13.90 -9.69
C SER A 171 19.86 -13.86 -9.81
N LEU A 172 19.31 -14.04 -11.01
CA LEU A 172 17.86 -14.12 -11.23
C LEU A 172 17.27 -15.40 -10.62
N GLN A 173 17.98 -16.53 -10.70
CA GLN A 173 17.57 -17.78 -10.07
C GLN A 173 17.55 -17.68 -8.54
N ALA A 174 18.53 -16.99 -7.94
CA ALA A 174 18.55 -16.72 -6.49
C ALA A 174 17.40 -15.80 -6.05
N LEU A 175 17.08 -14.78 -6.84
CA LEU A 175 15.94 -13.89 -6.59
C LEU A 175 14.62 -14.67 -6.64
N LEU A 176 14.42 -15.53 -7.65
CA LEU A 176 13.25 -16.40 -7.76
C LEU A 176 13.12 -17.35 -6.57
N ALA A 177 14.21 -17.97 -6.13
CA ALA A 177 14.19 -18.84 -4.95
C ALA A 177 13.79 -18.07 -3.68
N SER A 178 14.28 -16.84 -3.52
CA SER A 178 13.91 -15.99 -2.39
C SER A 178 12.44 -15.57 -2.41
N LEU A 179 11.90 -15.26 -3.59
CA LEU A 179 10.51 -14.87 -3.76
C LEU A 179 9.58 -16.07 -3.52
N VAL A 180 9.96 -17.27 -3.98
CA VAL A 180 9.22 -18.51 -3.68
C VAL A 180 9.22 -18.79 -2.18
N ALA A 181 10.34 -18.59 -1.48
CA ALA A 181 10.40 -18.77 -0.03
C ALA A 181 9.54 -17.74 0.73
N GLN A 182 9.51 -16.47 0.28
CA GLN A 182 8.63 -15.44 0.83
C GLN A 182 7.15 -15.75 0.58
N LEU A 183 6.80 -16.21 -0.63
CA LEU A 183 5.45 -16.66 -0.95
C LEU A 183 5.04 -17.88 -0.14
N GLN A 184 5.96 -18.82 0.15
CA GLN A 184 5.71 -19.95 1.03
C GLN A 184 5.56 -19.51 2.49
N ALA A 185 6.30 -18.51 2.96
CA ALA A 185 6.14 -17.95 4.30
C ALA A 185 4.81 -17.19 4.45
N LEU A 186 4.39 -16.47 3.41
CA LEU A 186 3.11 -15.75 3.37
C LEU A 186 1.92 -16.71 3.25
N GLN A 187 2.07 -17.79 2.48
CA GLN A 187 1.11 -18.90 2.43
C GLN A 187 1.18 -19.78 3.69
N GLY A 188 2.27 -19.73 4.46
CA GLY A 188 2.43 -20.33 5.78
C GLY A 188 1.58 -19.66 6.87
N GLY A 189 0.97 -18.51 6.59
CA GLY A 189 -0.07 -17.88 7.42
C GLY A 189 -1.45 -18.53 7.29
N VAL A 190 -1.61 -19.46 6.36
CA VAL A 190 -2.77 -20.37 6.23
C VAL A 190 -2.29 -21.73 5.74
N ALA A 191 -1.39 -22.38 6.50
CA ALA A 191 -1.34 -23.83 6.41
C ALA A 191 -2.78 -24.34 6.64
N PRO A 192 -3.41 -25.06 5.70
CA PRO A 192 -4.54 -25.88 6.08
C PRO A 192 -3.97 -26.79 7.15
N ALA A 193 -4.58 -26.81 8.33
CA ALA A 193 -4.23 -27.75 9.38
C ALA A 193 -4.69 -29.15 8.94
N THR A 194 -4.12 -29.68 7.85
CA THR A 194 -4.23 -31.07 7.43
C THR A 194 -3.36 -31.89 8.37
N GLY A 195 -3.90 -32.18 9.56
CA GLY A 195 -3.36 -33.25 10.41
C GLY A 195 -3.41 -33.01 11.92
N ALA A 196 -3.63 -31.79 12.40
CA ALA A 196 -3.80 -31.54 13.84
C ALA A 196 -5.30 -31.54 14.17
N GLY A 197 -5.86 -32.74 14.34
CA GLY A 197 -7.26 -32.91 14.72
C GLY A 197 -7.64 -32.06 15.94
N PHE A 198 -8.90 -31.63 15.98
CA PHE A 198 -9.41 -30.79 17.06
C PHE A 198 -9.34 -31.53 18.40
N SER A 199 -8.52 -31.01 19.33
CA SER A 199 -8.29 -31.60 20.64
C SER A 199 -9.21 -31.05 21.73
N ARG A 200 -9.63 -29.79 21.63
CA ARG A 200 -10.52 -29.15 22.63
C ARG A 200 -11.95 -28.98 22.14
N SER A 201 -12.88 -29.00 23.09
CA SER A 201 -14.27 -28.69 22.82
C SER A 201 -14.47 -27.19 22.61
N LEU A 202 -15.33 -26.81 21.66
CA LEU A 202 -15.64 -25.42 21.33
C LEU A 202 -17.13 -25.11 21.52
N GLN A 203 -17.41 -23.91 22.01
CA GLN A 203 -18.77 -23.40 22.22
C GLN A 203 -18.84 -21.90 21.94
N VAL A 204 -20.05 -21.34 21.95
CA VAL A 204 -20.23 -19.89 21.84
C VAL A 204 -19.44 -19.17 22.93
N GLY A 205 -18.66 -18.17 22.52
CA GLY A 205 -17.73 -17.44 23.37
C GLY A 205 -16.31 -18.00 23.40
N SER A 206 -16.07 -19.22 22.90
CA SER A 206 -14.71 -19.73 22.73
C SER A 206 -13.94 -18.86 21.74
N THR A 207 -12.66 -18.63 22.03
CA THR A 207 -11.74 -17.93 21.13
C THR A 207 -10.43 -18.70 20.97
N GLY A 208 -9.78 -18.55 19.81
CA GLY A 208 -8.48 -19.19 19.55
C GLY A 208 -8.29 -19.60 18.09
N ALA A 209 -7.10 -20.12 17.80
CA ALA A 209 -6.72 -20.59 16.47
C ALA A 209 -7.56 -21.79 16.01
N ASP A 210 -8.00 -22.62 16.95
CA ASP A 210 -8.85 -23.78 16.67
C ASP A 210 -10.29 -23.38 16.31
N VAL A 211 -10.79 -22.24 16.82
CA VAL A 211 -12.06 -21.68 16.35
C VAL A 211 -11.93 -21.23 14.90
N LYS A 212 -10.82 -20.59 14.54
CA LYS A 212 -10.54 -20.22 13.15
C LYS A 212 -10.48 -21.48 12.27
N ALA A 213 -9.77 -22.52 12.71
CA ALA A 213 -9.70 -23.79 12.00
C ALA A 213 -11.08 -24.45 11.81
N LEU A 214 -11.95 -24.39 12.82
CA LEU A 214 -13.33 -24.89 12.72
C LEU A 214 -14.14 -24.09 11.69
N GLN A 215 -13.98 -22.77 11.64
CA GLN A 215 -14.65 -21.94 10.65
C GLN A 215 -14.17 -22.26 9.22
N VAL A 216 -12.86 -22.46 9.04
CA VAL A 216 -12.29 -22.89 7.75
C VAL A 216 -12.88 -24.24 7.34
N TYR A 217 -12.92 -25.20 8.27
CA TYR A 217 -13.53 -26.51 8.03
C TYR A 217 -14.99 -26.39 7.58
N LEU A 218 -15.79 -25.62 8.32
CA LEU A 218 -17.20 -25.41 8.00
C LEU A 218 -17.40 -24.76 6.62
N ASN A 219 -16.65 -23.71 6.31
CA ASN A 219 -16.73 -23.00 5.04
C ASN A 219 -16.34 -23.89 3.84
N THR A 220 -15.28 -24.70 3.98
CA THR A 220 -14.79 -25.60 2.93
C THR A 220 -15.74 -26.79 2.69
N HIS A 221 -16.45 -27.24 3.72
CA HIS A 221 -17.37 -28.39 3.65
C HIS A 221 -18.83 -28.00 3.34
N GLY A 222 -19.07 -26.77 2.86
CA GLY A 222 -20.39 -26.30 2.44
C GLY A 222 -21.28 -25.78 3.57
N TYR A 223 -20.78 -25.71 4.80
CA TYR A 223 -21.47 -25.15 5.95
C TYR A 223 -21.01 -23.71 6.19
N VAL A 224 -21.24 -22.85 5.20
CA VAL A 224 -20.79 -21.46 5.22
C VAL A 224 -21.26 -20.74 6.49
N VAL A 225 -20.30 -20.19 7.24
CA VAL A 225 -20.52 -19.48 8.51
C VAL A 225 -21.16 -18.12 8.24
N ALA A 226 -20.62 -17.36 7.28
CA ALA A 226 -21.19 -16.10 6.81
C ALA A 226 -20.98 -15.95 5.29
N SER A 227 -21.93 -15.36 4.58
CA SER A 227 -21.78 -15.14 3.13
C SER A 227 -20.77 -14.04 2.80
N SER A 228 -20.61 -13.06 3.70
CA SER A 228 -19.65 -11.96 3.60
C SER A 228 -19.26 -11.46 4.98
N GLY A 229 -18.11 -10.79 5.08
CA GLY A 229 -17.61 -10.22 6.33
C GLY A 229 -17.03 -11.27 7.30
N PRO A 230 -16.97 -10.97 8.60
CA PRO A 230 -16.32 -11.83 9.58
C PRO A 230 -16.92 -13.25 9.62
N GLY A 231 -16.08 -14.25 9.37
CA GLY A 231 -16.46 -15.66 9.31
C GLY A 231 -16.75 -16.18 7.90
N SER A 232 -16.77 -15.34 6.87
CA SER A 232 -16.93 -15.81 5.49
C SER A 232 -15.69 -16.56 4.99
N PRO A 233 -15.77 -17.30 3.88
CA PRO A 233 -14.59 -17.95 3.29
C PRO A 233 -13.47 -16.93 3.07
N GLY A 234 -12.29 -17.22 3.62
CA GLY A 234 -11.11 -16.34 3.58
C GLY A 234 -11.10 -15.19 4.60
N ASN A 235 -12.18 -15.02 5.37
CA ASN A 235 -12.34 -14.02 6.43
C ASN A 235 -12.66 -14.67 7.78
N GLU A 236 -12.17 -15.88 8.02
CA GLU A 236 -12.41 -16.61 9.26
C GLU A 236 -11.81 -15.91 10.48
N THR A 237 -12.56 -15.95 11.57
CA THR A 237 -12.23 -15.29 12.83
C THR A 237 -11.81 -16.28 13.89
N SER A 238 -11.10 -15.79 14.90
CA SER A 238 -10.75 -16.56 16.09
C SER A 238 -11.87 -16.57 17.13
N LYS A 239 -13.12 -16.20 16.81
CA LYS A 239 -14.23 -16.07 17.77
C LYS A 239 -15.42 -16.94 17.41
N PHE A 240 -15.90 -17.74 18.36
CA PHE A 240 -17.04 -18.61 18.16
C PHE A 240 -18.32 -17.83 18.48
N GLY A 241 -18.98 -17.33 17.45
CA GLY A 241 -20.22 -16.56 17.56
C GLY A 241 -21.48 -17.36 17.24
N GLY A 242 -22.61 -16.65 17.12
CA GLY A 242 -23.89 -17.23 16.70
C GLY A 242 -23.85 -17.82 15.28
N ALA A 243 -23.11 -17.19 14.37
CA ALA A 243 -22.94 -17.66 12.99
C ALA A 243 -22.22 -19.03 12.95
N THR A 244 -21.11 -19.17 13.68
CA THR A 244 -20.38 -20.44 13.80
C THR A 244 -21.24 -21.53 14.42
N LYS A 245 -22.02 -21.19 15.46
CA LYS A 245 -22.99 -22.12 16.06
C LYS A 245 -24.01 -22.60 15.03
N ALA A 246 -24.58 -21.70 14.26
CA ALA A 246 -25.59 -22.03 13.25
C ALA A 246 -25.03 -22.95 12.15
N ALA A 247 -23.83 -22.66 11.66
CA ALA A 247 -23.12 -23.52 10.72
C ALA A 247 -22.85 -24.91 11.31
N LEU A 248 -22.42 -24.97 12.58
CA LEU A 248 -22.14 -26.24 13.24
C LEU A 248 -23.41 -27.08 13.46
N ILE A 249 -24.56 -26.45 13.74
CA ILE A 249 -25.85 -27.14 13.80
C ILE A 249 -26.18 -27.79 12.45
N LYS A 250 -25.90 -27.11 11.33
CA LYS A 250 -26.13 -27.67 9.99
C LYS A 250 -25.25 -28.90 9.76
N LEU A 251 -23.95 -28.81 10.09
CA LEU A 251 -23.03 -29.95 10.03
C LEU A 251 -23.54 -31.12 10.89
N GLN A 252 -23.90 -30.86 12.15
CA GLN A 252 -24.37 -31.90 13.07
C GLN A 252 -25.64 -32.59 12.59
N LYS A 253 -26.59 -31.83 12.02
CA LYS A 253 -27.81 -32.39 11.42
C LYS A 253 -27.48 -33.28 10.22
N ALA A 254 -26.60 -32.82 9.34
CA ALA A 254 -26.17 -33.58 8.16
C ALA A 254 -25.38 -34.85 8.53
N ALA A 255 -24.58 -34.78 9.59
CA ALA A 255 -23.79 -35.89 10.14
C ALA A 255 -24.60 -36.84 11.03
N GLY A 256 -25.88 -36.57 11.31
CA GLY A 256 -26.71 -37.39 12.21
C GLY A 256 -26.32 -37.31 13.70
N ILE A 257 -25.55 -36.31 14.12
CA ILE A 257 -25.09 -36.12 15.50
C ILE A 257 -26.22 -35.54 16.35
N LYS A 258 -26.54 -36.20 17.47
CA LYS A 258 -27.61 -35.78 18.40
C LYS A 258 -27.06 -35.49 19.81
N PRO A 259 -27.50 -34.39 20.45
CA PRO A 259 -28.31 -33.29 19.91
C PRO A 259 -27.48 -32.36 19.01
N ALA A 260 -28.08 -31.85 17.92
CA ALA A 260 -27.48 -30.82 17.08
C ALA A 260 -27.60 -29.43 17.75
N SER A 261 -26.87 -29.24 18.85
CA SER A 261 -26.94 -28.05 19.70
C SER A 261 -26.00 -26.92 19.25
N GLY A 262 -25.12 -27.18 18.28
CA GLY A 262 -24.05 -26.27 17.88
C GLY A 262 -22.89 -26.24 18.88
N PHE A 263 -22.77 -27.27 19.73
CA PHE A 263 -21.63 -27.50 20.59
C PHE A 263 -20.62 -28.43 19.91
N PHE A 264 -19.37 -27.99 19.82
CA PHE A 264 -18.30 -28.79 19.24
C PHE A 264 -17.66 -29.70 20.30
N GLY A 265 -18.43 -30.66 20.78
CA GLY A 265 -18.00 -31.65 21.77
C GLY A 265 -17.25 -32.84 21.17
N ALA A 266 -17.09 -33.90 21.98
CA ALA A 266 -16.34 -35.10 21.59
C ALA A 266 -16.86 -35.77 20.31
N LEU A 267 -18.19 -35.88 20.15
CA LEU A 267 -18.80 -36.50 18.96
C LEU A 267 -18.54 -35.69 17.69
N THR A 268 -18.78 -34.37 17.74
CA THR A 268 -18.55 -33.48 16.58
C THR A 268 -17.06 -33.42 16.24
N ARG A 269 -16.18 -33.39 17.24
CA ARG A 269 -14.73 -33.46 17.02
C ARG A 269 -14.30 -34.77 16.37
N ALA A 270 -14.79 -35.90 16.87
CA ALA A 270 -14.49 -37.20 16.28
C ALA A 270 -14.92 -37.26 14.81
N TYR A 271 -16.12 -36.75 14.51
CA TYR A 271 -16.63 -36.67 13.15
C TYR A 271 -15.75 -35.79 12.24
N VAL A 272 -15.40 -34.58 12.68
CA VAL A 272 -14.57 -33.68 11.88
C VAL A 272 -13.15 -34.23 11.70
N ASN A 273 -12.57 -34.84 12.73
CA ASN A 273 -11.25 -35.45 12.65
C ASN A 273 -11.20 -36.68 11.72
N SER A 274 -12.32 -37.38 11.54
CA SER A 274 -12.43 -38.50 10.60
C SER A 274 -12.84 -38.09 9.18
N HIS A 275 -13.14 -36.81 8.95
CA HIS A 275 -13.53 -36.25 7.66
C HIS A 275 -12.81 -34.90 7.44
N PRO A 276 -11.47 -34.88 7.30
CA PRO A 276 -10.67 -33.66 7.25
C PRO A 276 -10.89 -32.82 5.98
#